data_AF-A0A1R4GHM7-F1
#
_entry.id   AF-A0A1R4GHM7-F1
#
_cell.length_a   1.000
_cell.length_b   1.000
_cell.length_c   1.000
_cell.angle_alpha   90.00
_cell.angle_beta   90.00
_cell.angle_gamma   90.00
#
_symmetry.space_group_name_H-M   'P 1'
#
loop_
_entity.id
_entity.type
_entity.pdbx_description
1 polymer ?
#
loop_
_entity_poly.entity_id
_entity_poly.type
_entity_poly.pdbx_seq_one_letter_code
_entity_poly.pdbx_strand_id
1 'polypeptide(L)'
;MQAAQIKGLTCYIMLSTVFLLDTSKWTLPGINELKDYYLSKHYADQYLVKNSTLNYTIVQASALKERESTGKITINADSEGENAIKDVAATLVAVLTAENTFKKVLSIQNGDTDITEAVANIG
;
A
#
# COMPACT_ATOMS: atom_id res chain seq x y z
N MET A 1 -9.33 3.38 -12.02
CA MET A 1 -9.85 1.99 -12.01
C MET A 1 -10.75 1.71 -13.22
N GLN A 2 -11.93 2.33 -13.33
CA GLN A 2 -12.87 2.11 -14.44
C GLN A 2 -12.23 2.33 -15.82
N ALA A 3 -11.47 3.40 -16.01
CA ALA A 3 -10.76 3.66 -17.27
C ALA A 3 -9.76 2.54 -17.64
N ALA A 4 -9.05 1.97 -16.66
CA ALA A 4 -8.13 0.86 -16.89
C ALA A 4 -8.89 -0.38 -17.39
N GLN A 5 -10.02 -0.71 -16.75
CA GLN A 5 -10.90 -1.80 -17.18
C GLN A 5 -11.48 -1.59 -18.57
N ILE A 6 -11.95 -0.37 -18.89
CA ILE A 6 -12.46 -0.02 -20.22
C ILE A 6 -11.40 -0.22 -21.30
N LYS A 7 -10.12 0.02 -20.97
CA LYS A 7 -8.98 -0.18 -21.87
C LYS A 7 -8.45 -1.62 -21.87
N GLY A 8 -9.06 -2.54 -21.12
CA GLY A 8 -8.59 -3.93 -21.03
C GLY A 8 -7.26 -4.09 -20.30
N LEU A 9 -6.82 -3.10 -19.53
CA LEU A 9 -5.63 -3.20 -18.69
C LEU A 9 -5.96 -4.04 -17.46
N THR A 10 -5.04 -4.92 -17.07
CA THR A 10 -5.25 -5.88 -15.98
C THR A 10 -4.48 -5.53 -14.72
N CYS A 11 -3.20 -5.13 -14.82
CA CYS A 11 -2.39 -4.73 -13.67
C CYS A 11 -2.76 -3.32 -13.19
N TYR A 12 -2.94 -3.14 -11.87
CA TYR A 12 -3.24 -1.83 -11.27
C TYR A 12 -2.61 -1.68 -9.89
N ILE A 13 -1.66 -0.76 -9.73
CA ILE A 13 -1.02 -0.50 -8.44
C ILE A 13 -1.65 0.74 -7.81
N MET A 14 -2.06 0.64 -6.55
CA MET A 14 -2.60 1.76 -5.77
C MET A 14 -1.65 2.10 -4.62
N LEU A 15 -1.15 3.34 -4.60
CA LEU A 15 -0.56 3.91 -3.40
C LEU A 15 -1.68 4.39 -2.46
N SER A 16 -1.75 3.78 -1.29
CA SER A 16 -2.74 4.03 -0.26
C SER A 16 -2.08 4.24 1.11
N THR A 17 -2.84 4.27 2.19
CA THR A 17 -2.33 4.50 3.56
C THR A 17 -2.66 3.32 4.48
N VAL A 18 -1.85 3.09 5.51
CA VAL A 18 -2.08 2.01 6.48
C VAL A 18 -3.45 2.07 7.14
N PHE A 19 -3.98 0.89 7.48
CA PHE A 19 -5.21 0.67 8.25
C PHE A 19 -6.52 1.04 7.56
N LEU A 20 -6.53 1.30 6.25
CA LEU A 20 -7.78 1.65 5.57
C LEU A 20 -8.78 0.50 5.53
N LEU A 21 -8.33 -0.76 5.48
CA LEU A 21 -9.23 -1.92 5.47
C LEU A 21 -9.49 -2.50 6.86
N ASP A 22 -8.83 -1.98 7.90
CA ASP A 22 -9.07 -2.30 9.31
C ASP A 22 -9.53 -1.05 10.06
N THR A 23 -10.82 -0.74 9.96
CA THR A 23 -11.41 0.45 10.58
C THR A 23 -11.39 0.40 12.10
N SER A 24 -11.09 -0.74 12.73
CA SER A 24 -10.94 -0.83 14.18
C SER A 24 -9.76 0.00 14.70
N LYS A 25 -8.77 0.27 13.83
CA LYS A 25 -7.58 1.08 14.13
C LYS A 25 -7.81 2.58 14.01
N TRP A 26 -8.97 3.04 13.53
CA TRP A 26 -9.22 4.46 13.26
C TRP A 26 -9.40 5.33 14.52
N THR A 27 -9.29 4.72 15.69
CA THR A 27 -9.25 5.41 16.99
C THR A 27 -7.86 5.99 17.29
N LEU A 28 -6.83 5.66 16.50
CA LEU A 28 -5.49 6.22 16.66
C LEU A 28 -5.50 7.74 16.42
N PRO A 29 -4.84 8.55 17.28
CA PRO A 29 -4.90 10.01 17.21
C PRO A 29 -4.56 10.59 15.84
N GLY A 30 -3.49 10.09 15.20
CA GLY A 30 -3.06 10.58 13.88
C GLY A 30 -4.06 10.30 12.75
N ILE A 31 -4.93 9.29 12.90
CA ILE A 31 -5.99 9.00 11.92
C ILE A 31 -7.16 9.96 12.10
N ASN A 32 -7.49 10.30 13.34
CA ASN A 32 -8.62 11.19 13.63
C ASN A 32 -8.40 12.61 13.08
N GLU A 33 -7.15 13.10 13.08
CA GLU A 33 -6.75 14.37 12.45
C GLU A 33 -6.85 14.33 10.92
N LEU A 34 -6.77 13.15 10.31
CA LEU A 34 -6.79 12.91 8.87
C LEU A 34 -8.06 12.19 8.41
N LYS A 35 -9.18 12.36 9.14
CA LYS A 35 -10.39 11.56 8.96
C LYS A 35 -10.94 11.59 7.53
N ASP A 36 -11.04 12.76 6.90
CA ASP A 36 -11.57 12.89 5.54
C ASP A 36 -10.65 12.25 4.50
N TYR A 37 -9.33 12.33 4.72
CA TYR A 37 -8.33 11.65 3.91
C TYR A 37 -8.48 10.12 4.02
N TYR A 38 -8.62 9.60 5.25
CA TYR A 38 -8.85 8.18 5.51
C TYR A 38 -10.17 7.69 4.90
N LEU A 39 -11.25 8.44 5.04
CA LEU A 39 -12.55 8.10 4.45
C LEU A 39 -12.47 8.01 2.93
N SER A 40 -11.83 9.00 2.30
CA SER A 40 -11.67 9.05 0.85
C SER A 40 -10.86 7.88 0.31
N LYS A 41 -9.71 7.60 0.94
CA LYS A 41 -8.85 6.47 0.57
C LYS A 41 -9.51 5.12 0.86
N HIS A 42 -10.27 4.99 1.95
CA HIS A 42 -10.98 3.76 2.31
C HIS A 42 -11.94 3.34 1.21
N TYR A 43 -12.78 4.25 0.73
CA TYR A 43 -13.73 3.92 -0.34
C TYR A 43 -13.03 3.61 -1.66
N ALA A 44 -11.89 4.24 -1.96
CA ALA A 44 -11.07 3.88 -3.12
C ALA A 44 -10.52 2.45 -2.99
N ASP A 45 -9.94 2.09 -1.84
CA ASP A 45 -9.43 0.74 -1.58
C ASP A 45 -10.57 -0.30 -1.64
N GLN A 46 -11.70 -0.04 -0.97
CA GLN A 46 -12.87 -0.93 -1.00
C GLN A 46 -13.43 -1.12 -2.42
N TYR A 47 -13.49 -0.06 -3.23
CA TYR A 47 -13.94 -0.18 -4.61
C TYR A 47 -12.98 -1.06 -5.43
N LEU A 48 -11.67 -0.85 -5.28
CA LEU A 48 -10.66 -1.65 -5.97
C LEU A 48 -10.76 -3.13 -5.57
N VAL A 49 -10.93 -3.42 -4.29
CA VAL A 49 -11.02 -4.79 -3.75
C VAL A 49 -12.33 -5.47 -4.15
N LYS A 50 -13.47 -4.80 -3.98
CA LYS A 50 -14.80 -5.44 -4.06
C LYS A 50 -15.50 -5.26 -5.41
N ASN A 51 -15.17 -4.21 -6.15
CA ASN A 51 -15.94 -3.79 -7.33
C ASN A 51 -15.10 -3.70 -8.61
N SER A 52 -13.85 -4.15 -8.57
CA SER A 52 -12.96 -4.19 -9.75
C SER A 52 -12.56 -5.61 -10.12
N THR A 53 -12.29 -5.84 -11.40
CA THR A 53 -11.72 -7.10 -11.89
C THR A 53 -10.19 -7.05 -11.99
N LEU A 54 -9.57 -5.89 -11.76
CA LEU A 54 -8.13 -5.62 -11.94
C LEU A 54 -7.25 -6.50 -11.04
N ASN A 55 -6.14 -7.01 -11.58
CA ASN A 55 -5.06 -7.61 -10.81
C ASN A 55 -4.33 -6.51 -10.03
N TYR A 56 -4.96 -6.11 -8.92
CA TYR A 56 -4.49 -4.98 -8.13
C TYR A 56 -3.39 -5.37 -7.17
N THR A 57 -2.53 -4.42 -6.85
CA THR A 57 -1.70 -4.45 -5.64
C THR A 57 -1.90 -3.12 -4.91
N ILE A 58 -2.42 -3.15 -3.69
CA ILE A 58 -2.60 -1.95 -2.87
C ILE A 58 -1.41 -1.86 -1.92
N VAL A 59 -0.58 -0.83 -2.07
CA VAL A 59 0.54 -0.54 -1.18
C VAL A 59 0.09 0.53 -0.19
N GLN A 60 -0.18 0.13 1.05
CA GLN A 60 -0.58 0.99 2.15
C GLN A 60 0.66 1.48 2.90
N ALA A 61 1.15 2.67 2.56
CA ALA A 61 2.32 3.24 3.23
C ALA A 61 1.95 3.81 4.61
N SER A 62 2.80 3.59 5.60
CA SER A 62 2.82 4.37 6.85
C SER A 62 3.33 5.80 6.60
N ALA A 63 3.49 6.61 7.67
CA ALA A 63 3.80 8.03 7.56
C ALA A 63 5.02 8.33 6.66
N LEU A 64 4.86 9.27 5.72
CA LEU A 64 5.88 9.59 4.72
C LEU A 64 6.88 10.61 5.25
N LYS A 65 8.18 10.38 4.98
CA LYS A 65 9.28 11.27 5.36
C LYS A 65 10.18 11.60 4.18
N GLU A 66 10.56 12.86 4.09
CA GLU A 66 11.60 13.35 3.18
C GLU A 66 12.99 13.07 3.78
N ARG A 67 13.42 11.82 3.66
CA ARG A 67 14.74 11.36 4.12
C ARG A 67 15.37 10.42 3.11
N GLU A 68 16.64 10.09 3.33
CA GLU A 68 17.33 9.10 2.52
C GLU A 68 16.69 7.71 2.63
N SER A 69 16.77 6.98 1.51
CA SER A 69 16.28 5.62 1.37
C SER A 69 17.11 4.67 2.23
N THR A 70 16.45 3.70 2.87
CA THR A 70 17.14 2.58 3.54
C THR A 70 17.27 1.36 2.63
N GLY A 71 16.48 1.30 1.55
CA GLY A 71 16.37 0.12 0.68
C GLY A 71 15.61 -1.05 1.32
N LYS A 72 15.07 -0.85 2.53
CA LYS A 72 14.55 -1.91 3.38
C LYS A 72 13.20 -1.57 3.97
N ILE A 73 12.32 -2.56 4.01
CA ILE A 73 10.95 -2.45 4.51
C ILE A 73 10.57 -3.66 5.35
N THR A 74 9.54 -3.49 6.15
CA THR A 74 8.74 -4.58 6.73
C THR A 74 7.33 -4.49 6.13
N ILE A 75 6.79 -5.63 5.71
CA ILE A 75 5.42 -5.74 5.20
C ILE A 75 4.52 -6.29 6.31
N ASN A 76 3.33 -5.70 6.47
CA ASN A 76 2.32 -6.13 7.46
C ASN A 76 2.84 -6.16 8.89
N ALA A 77 3.55 -5.11 9.28
CA ALA A 77 3.95 -4.91 10.67
C ALA A 77 2.75 -4.60 11.57
N ASP A 78 2.81 -5.10 12.81
CA ASP A 78 1.76 -4.89 13.83
C ASP A 78 1.87 -3.53 14.55
N SER A 79 2.89 -2.73 14.23
CA SER A 79 3.18 -1.44 14.86
C SER A 79 2.93 -0.26 13.93
N GLU A 80 2.85 0.94 14.50
CA GLU A 80 3.03 2.16 13.73
C GLU A 80 4.48 2.26 13.21
N GLY A 81 4.67 3.05 12.15
CA GLY A 81 5.98 3.32 11.59
C GLY A 81 5.96 4.37 10.49
N GLU A 82 7.08 4.46 9.78
CA GLU A 82 7.33 5.54 8.83
C GLU A 82 8.08 5.01 7.61
N ASN A 83 7.97 5.72 6.48
CA ASN A 83 8.63 5.40 5.22
C ASN A 83 9.39 6.60 4.70
N ALA A 84 10.63 6.40 4.23
CA ALA A 84 11.22 7.32 3.28
C ALA A 84 10.40 7.27 1.98
N ILE A 85 10.09 8.42 1.39
CA ILE A 85 9.33 8.51 0.13
C ILE A 85 10.01 7.69 -0.98
N LYS A 86 11.35 7.69 -1.00
CA LYS A 86 12.15 6.91 -1.96
C LYS A 86 11.93 5.39 -1.81
N ASP A 87 11.77 4.88 -0.59
CA ASP A 87 11.51 3.45 -0.35
C ASP A 87 10.08 3.05 -0.74
N VAL A 88 9.11 3.93 -0.55
CA VAL A 88 7.74 3.73 -1.09
C VAL A 88 7.78 3.64 -2.61
N ALA A 89 8.49 4.55 -3.28
CA ALA A 89 8.64 4.53 -4.73
C ALA A 89 9.33 3.24 -5.22
N ALA A 90 10.42 2.84 -4.55
CA ALA A 90 11.11 1.58 -4.85
C ALA A 90 10.19 0.35 -4.64
N THR A 91 9.34 0.37 -3.62
CA THR A 91 8.35 -0.69 -3.38
C THR A 91 7.29 -0.73 -4.48
N LEU A 92 6.77 0.43 -4.92
CA LEU A 92 5.82 0.51 -6.04
C LEU A 92 6.43 -0.02 -7.35
N VAL A 93 7.73 0.19 -7.58
CA VAL A 93 8.46 -0.39 -8.71
C VAL A 93 8.61 -1.90 -8.54
N ALA A 94 8.98 -2.38 -7.35
CA ALA A 94 9.17 -3.80 -7.08
C ALA A 94 7.88 -4.61 -7.27
N VAL A 95 6.71 -4.07 -6.89
CA VAL A 95 5.43 -4.77 -7.08
C VAL A 95 4.91 -4.75 -8.52
N LEU A 96 5.50 -3.95 -9.40
CA LEU A 96 5.04 -3.80 -10.80
C LEU A 96 5.06 -5.12 -11.58
N THR A 97 6.05 -5.97 -11.34
CA THR A 97 6.23 -7.25 -12.02
C THR A 97 6.01 -8.45 -11.10
N ALA A 98 5.55 -8.22 -9.87
CA ALA A 98 5.43 -9.24 -8.84
C ALA A 98 4.00 -9.82 -8.84
N GLU A 99 3.74 -10.82 -9.68
CA GLU A 99 2.40 -11.44 -9.82
C GLU A 99 1.90 -12.07 -8.51
N ASN A 100 2.82 -12.51 -7.64
CA ASN A 100 2.50 -12.98 -6.29
C ASN A 100 1.86 -11.91 -5.41
N THR A 101 1.86 -10.64 -5.82
CA THR A 101 1.19 -9.53 -5.11
C THR A 101 -0.21 -9.23 -5.62
N PHE A 102 -0.65 -9.89 -6.70
CA PHE A 102 -1.97 -9.64 -7.26
C PHE A 102 -3.08 -9.97 -6.28
N LYS A 103 -4.08 -9.08 -6.26
CA LYS A 103 -5.23 -9.08 -5.35
C LYS A 103 -4.85 -8.94 -3.86
N LYS A 104 -3.64 -8.45 -3.55
CA LYS A 104 -3.17 -8.25 -2.17
C LYS A 104 -3.14 -6.79 -1.76
N VAL A 105 -3.24 -6.61 -0.45
CA VAL A 105 -3.04 -5.34 0.24
C VAL A 105 -1.83 -5.51 1.14
N LEU A 106 -0.84 -4.65 0.95
CA LEU A 106 0.46 -4.71 1.60
C LEU A 106 0.61 -3.43 2.41
N SER A 107 0.57 -3.52 3.73
CA SER A 107 1.00 -2.40 4.57
C SER A 107 2.52 -2.39 4.66
N ILE A 108 3.14 -1.21 4.51
CA ILE A 108 4.59 -1.08 4.48
C ILE A 108 5.09 0.02 5.42
N GLN A 109 6.22 -0.25 6.06
CA GLN A 109 7.04 0.72 6.78
C GLN A 109 8.52 0.40 6.53
N ASN A 110 9.43 1.37 6.73
CA ASN A 110 10.86 1.06 6.74
C ASN A 110 11.17 -0.01 7.81
N GLY A 111 12.09 -0.92 7.49
CA GLY A 111 12.44 -2.07 8.32
C GLY A 111 13.78 -2.66 7.92
N ASP A 112 13.93 -3.97 8.04
CA ASP A 112 15.24 -4.64 7.94
C ASP A 112 15.41 -5.52 6.69
N THR A 113 14.32 -5.88 6.00
CA THR A 113 14.33 -6.74 4.81
C THR A 113 14.46 -5.92 3.54
N ASP A 114 15.35 -6.31 2.63
CA ASP A 114 15.50 -5.64 1.34
C ASP A 114 14.17 -5.64 0.56
N ILE A 115 13.83 -4.51 -0.07
CA ILE A 115 12.51 -4.33 -0.73
C ILE A 115 12.21 -5.44 -1.73
N THR A 116 13.18 -5.83 -2.56
CA THR A 116 13.00 -6.89 -3.56
C THR A 116 12.76 -8.25 -2.92
N GLU A 117 13.44 -8.55 -1.81
CA GLU A 117 13.26 -9.79 -1.04
C GLU A 117 11.89 -9.80 -0.36
N ALA A 118 11.53 -8.70 0.30
CA ALA A 118 10.24 -8.56 0.99
C ALA A 118 9.06 -8.78 0.03
N VAL A 119 9.13 -8.21 -1.18
CA VAL A 119 8.09 -8.38 -2.21
C VAL A 119 8.07 -9.79 -2.80
N ALA A 120 9.23 -10.42 -3.02
CA ALA A 120 9.31 -11.78 -3.57
C ALA A 120 8.70 -12.83 -2.62
N ASN A 121 8.76 -12.61 -1.31
CA ASN A 121 8.31 -13.57 -0.30
C ASN A 121 6.82 -13.42 0.10
N ILE A 122 6.03 -12.65 -0.64
CA ILE A 122 4.60 -12.48 -0.34
C ILE A 122 3.81 -13.71 -0.81
N GLY A 123 3.34 -14.52 0.15
CA GLY A 123 2.51 -15.72 -0.01
C GLY A 123 1.04 -15.43 -0.27
#